data_AF-A0A161M8G6-F1
#
_entry.id   AF-A0A161M8G6-F1
#
_cell.length_a   1.000
_cell.length_b   1.000
_cell.length_c   1.000
_cell.angle_alpha   90.00
_cell.angle_beta   90.00
_cell.angle_gamma   90.00
#
_symmetry.space_group_name_H-M   'P 1'
#
loop_
_entity.id
_entity.type
_entity.pdbx_description
1 polymer ?
#
loop_
_entity_poly.entity_id
_entity_poly.type
_entity_poly.pdbx_seq_one_letter_code
_entity_poly.pdbx_strand_id
1 'polypeptide(L)'
;TIKLSKMLDLVEKDDLILYTEEFECPVCLMECEPMNGIVLRECLHVFCRPCLAQTVEFSEEAEVKCPFRDNNYTCDSTLLEREIKALVTAEVYEQHLAKSIALAETKIGNAFHCKTPDCKGWCIYEDNVNTFRCPVCTHDNCLTCQAVHEGLDCKQFQEQLNNDSDT
;
A
#
# COMPACT_ATOMS: atom_id res chain seq x y z
N THR A 1 -16.35 5.64 37.52
CA THR A 1 -15.09 4.89 37.33
C THR A 1 -15.28 3.62 36.50
N ILE A 2 -16.12 2.65 36.88
CA ILE A 2 -16.33 1.40 36.10
C ILE A 2 -17.11 1.61 34.77
N LYS A 3 -18.03 2.58 34.72
CA LYS A 3 -18.79 2.91 33.49
C LYS A 3 -17.92 3.56 32.41
N LEU A 4 -17.02 4.45 32.82
CA LEU A 4 -16.13 5.17 31.91
C LEU A 4 -15.07 4.23 31.32
N SER A 5 -14.50 3.33 32.14
CA SER A 5 -13.55 2.32 31.65
C SER A 5 -14.21 1.39 30.63
N LYS A 6 -15.44 0.91 30.90
CA LYS A 6 -16.18 0.08 29.93
C LYS A 6 -16.53 0.82 28.64
N MET A 7 -16.74 2.14 28.66
CA MET A 7 -16.99 2.93 27.45
C MET A 7 -15.70 3.16 26.67
N LEU A 8 -14.57 3.40 27.36
CA LEU A 8 -13.24 3.46 26.74
C LEU A 8 -12.89 2.12 26.07
N ASP A 9 -13.14 0.99 26.74
CA ASP A 9 -12.91 -0.36 26.19
C ASP A 9 -13.73 -0.64 24.92
N LEU A 10 -14.91 -0.03 24.78
CA LEU A 10 -15.75 -0.17 23.58
C LEU A 10 -15.21 0.71 22.44
N VAL A 11 -14.85 1.95 22.75
CA VAL A 11 -14.22 2.87 21.79
C VAL A 11 -12.87 2.33 21.31
N GLU A 12 -12.12 1.61 22.15
CA GLU A 12 -10.87 0.95 21.76
C GLU A 12 -11.09 -0.19 20.75
N LYS A 13 -12.26 -0.85 20.78
CA LYS A 13 -12.57 -2.01 19.93
C LYS A 13 -13.21 -1.65 18.60
N ASP A 14 -13.87 -0.51 18.51
CA ASP A 14 -14.47 -0.07 17.25
C ASP A 14 -13.39 0.22 16.21
N ASP A 15 -13.66 -0.11 14.94
CA ASP A 15 -12.72 0.22 13.86
C ASP A 15 -12.70 1.73 13.57
N LEU A 16 -13.85 2.40 13.74
CA LEU A 16 -14.04 3.84 13.54
C LEU A 16 -14.63 4.50 14.78
N ILE A 17 -14.11 5.68 15.13
CA ILE A 17 -14.73 6.55 16.15
C ILE A 17 -15.63 7.55 15.43
N LEU A 18 -16.93 7.53 15.72
CA LEU A 18 -17.87 8.51 15.18
C LEU A 18 -17.82 9.82 15.97
N TYR A 19 -17.82 10.94 15.26
CA TYR A 19 -17.94 12.27 15.86
C TYR A 19 -19.40 12.60 16.14
N THR A 20 -19.73 13.03 17.36
CA THR A 20 -21.10 13.12 17.85
C THR A 20 -21.73 14.51 17.73
N GLU A 21 -20.97 15.50 17.25
CA GLU A 21 -21.44 16.88 17.10
C GLU A 21 -21.44 17.29 15.62
N GLU A 22 -22.08 18.40 15.32
CA GLU A 22 -21.96 19.04 14.01
C GLU A 22 -20.56 19.65 13.84
N PHE A 23 -20.03 19.61 12.62
CA PHE A 23 -18.75 20.23 12.30
C PHE A 23 -18.66 20.53 10.80
N GLU A 24 -17.73 21.39 10.42
CA GLU A 24 -17.35 21.61 9.02
C GLU A 24 -16.13 20.75 8.70
N CYS A 25 -16.22 19.91 7.65
CA CYS A 25 -15.09 19.08 7.25
C CYS A 25 -13.95 19.94 6.67
N PRO A 26 -12.71 19.88 7.20
CA PRO A 26 -11.63 20.76 6.76
C PRO A 26 -11.13 20.46 5.34
N VAL A 27 -11.56 19.36 4.72
CA VAL A 27 -11.17 18.96 3.36
C VAL A 27 -12.15 19.48 2.31
N CYS A 28 -13.45 19.26 2.51
CA CYS A 28 -14.48 19.64 1.54
C CYS A 28 -15.29 20.89 1.94
N LEU A 29 -15.08 21.41 3.16
CA LEU A 29 -15.76 22.58 3.73
C LEU A 29 -17.30 22.42 3.78
N MET A 30 -17.78 21.19 3.82
CA MET A 30 -19.22 20.89 3.98
C MET A 30 -19.54 20.68 5.46
N GLU A 31 -20.70 21.20 5.87
CA GLU A 31 -21.30 20.91 7.17
C GLU A 31 -21.68 19.42 7.24
N CYS A 32 -21.28 18.79 8.34
CA CYS A 32 -21.50 17.39 8.62
C CYS A 32 -22.38 17.25 9.85
N GLU A 33 -23.48 16.52 9.70
CA GLU A 33 -24.36 16.21 10.82
C GLU A 33 -23.68 15.31 11.86
N PRO A 34 -24.17 15.32 13.12
CA PRO A 34 -23.76 14.36 14.13
C PRO A 34 -23.74 12.92 13.62
N MET A 35 -22.73 12.15 14.05
CA MET A 35 -22.49 10.74 13.69
C MET A 35 -22.04 10.49 12.24
N ASN A 36 -21.92 11.52 11.40
CA ASN A 36 -21.40 11.40 10.02
C ASN A 36 -19.90 11.76 9.87
N GLY A 37 -19.27 12.21 10.95
CA GLY A 37 -17.82 12.43 11.02
C GLY A 37 -17.08 11.24 11.63
N ILE A 38 -15.81 11.08 11.25
CA ILE A 38 -14.88 10.12 11.83
C ILE A 38 -13.75 10.88 12.53
N VAL A 39 -13.42 10.48 13.75
CA VAL A 39 -12.26 10.97 14.51
C VAL A 39 -11.09 10.01 14.30
N LEU A 40 -9.98 10.51 13.75
CA LEU A 40 -8.75 9.72 13.61
C LEU A 40 -8.09 9.55 14.98
N ARG A 41 -7.67 8.33 15.30
CA ARG A 41 -7.22 8.00 16.67
C ARG A 41 -5.86 8.58 17.04
N GLU A 42 -4.95 8.65 16.08
CA GLU A 42 -3.57 9.10 16.33
C GLU A 42 -3.43 10.62 16.50
N CYS A 43 -4.38 11.40 15.97
CA CYS A 43 -4.31 12.87 15.98
C CYS A 43 -5.59 13.59 16.42
N LEU A 44 -6.69 12.87 16.61
CA LEU A 44 -8.01 13.38 16.98
C LEU A 44 -8.64 14.37 15.97
N HIS A 45 -8.09 14.48 14.77
CA HIS A 45 -8.71 15.27 13.71
C HIS A 45 -9.98 14.60 13.20
N VAL A 46 -10.95 15.44 12.82
CA VAL A 46 -12.30 15.00 12.43
C VAL A 46 -12.54 15.32 10.96
N PHE A 47 -13.07 14.35 10.23
CA PHE A 47 -13.36 14.48 8.81
C PHE A 47 -14.67 13.78 8.47
N CYS A 48 -15.32 14.21 7.39
CA CYS A 48 -16.43 13.44 6.85
C CYS A 48 -15.92 12.11 6.27
N ARG A 49 -16.75 11.07 6.39
CA ARG A 49 -16.42 9.72 5.88
C ARG A 49 -16.00 9.72 4.40
N PRO A 50 -16.67 10.43 3.48
CA PRO A 50 -16.27 10.45 2.07
C PRO A 50 -14.85 10.98 1.83
N CYS A 51 -14.45 12.06 2.51
CA CYS A 51 -13.11 12.63 2.33
C CYS A 51 -12.00 11.70 2.82
N LEU A 52 -12.21 10.98 3.93
CA LEU A 52 -11.24 9.98 4.38
C LEU A 52 -11.18 8.78 3.43
N ALA A 53 -12.32 8.28 2.95
CA ALA A 53 -12.36 7.19 1.99
C ALA A 53 -11.61 7.55 0.69
N GLN A 54 -11.82 8.76 0.18
CA GLN A 54 -11.09 9.27 -0.99
C GLN A 54 -9.60 9.46 -0.72
N THR A 55 -9.24 9.90 0.49
CA THR A 55 -7.83 10.04 0.88
C THR A 55 -7.11 8.69 0.83
N VAL A 56 -7.79 7.61 1.25
CA VAL A 56 -7.28 6.24 1.10
C VAL A 56 -7.22 5.81 -0.36
N GLU A 57 -8.31 5.98 -1.10
CA GLU A 57 -8.45 5.53 -2.49
C GLU A 57 -7.38 6.14 -3.41
N PHE A 58 -7.13 7.44 -3.25
CA PHE A 58 -6.20 8.20 -4.10
C PHE A 58 -4.80 8.37 -3.51
N SER A 59 -4.49 7.78 -2.34
CA SER A 59 -3.12 7.79 -1.81
C SER A 59 -2.20 7.00 -2.74
N GLU A 60 -1.07 7.58 -3.16
CA GLU A 60 -0.05 6.85 -3.92
C GLU A 60 0.92 6.09 -2.99
N GLU A 61 0.95 6.46 -1.71
CA GLU A 61 1.83 5.89 -0.70
C GLU A 61 1.17 4.75 0.07
N ALA A 62 2.00 3.83 0.59
CA ALA A 62 1.58 2.74 1.46
C ALA A 62 1.10 3.24 2.83
N GLU A 63 1.68 4.34 3.34
CA GLU A 63 1.20 5.00 4.55
C GLU A 63 0.24 6.12 4.15
N VAL A 64 -1.02 6.01 4.54
CA VAL A 64 -2.00 7.08 4.29
C VAL A 64 -1.91 8.11 5.40
N LYS A 65 -1.48 9.34 5.06
CA LYS A 65 -1.35 10.45 6.02
C LYS A 65 -2.71 11.08 6.36
N CYS A 66 -2.81 11.64 7.56
CA CYS A 66 -3.92 12.50 7.95
C CYS A 66 -4.01 13.69 6.97
N PRO A 67 -5.19 14.00 6.39
CA PRO A 67 -5.31 15.10 5.43
C PRO A 67 -5.38 16.48 6.10
N PHE A 68 -5.23 16.58 7.42
CA PHE A 68 -5.30 17.85 8.13
C PHE A 68 -4.10 18.73 7.80
N ARG A 69 -4.39 19.96 7.35
CA ARG A 69 -3.42 21.04 7.20
C ARG A 69 -4.11 22.38 7.42
N ASP A 70 -3.42 23.30 8.06
CA ASP A 70 -3.83 24.70 8.17
C ASP A 70 -2.64 25.62 7.86
N ASN A 71 -2.79 26.92 8.13
CA ASN A 71 -1.73 27.90 7.88
C ASN A 71 -0.52 27.75 8.82
N ASN A 72 -0.65 26.97 9.90
CA ASN A 72 0.35 26.84 10.95
C ASN A 72 1.06 25.49 10.90
N TYR A 73 0.37 24.40 10.57
CA TYR A 73 0.96 23.08 10.50
C TYR A 73 0.21 22.10 9.58
N THR A 74 0.95 21.09 9.14
CA THR A 74 0.43 19.88 8.50
C THR A 74 0.56 18.73 9.50
N CYS A 75 -0.47 17.90 9.63
CA CYS A 75 -0.41 16.76 10.53
C CYS A 75 0.44 15.62 9.92
N ASP A 76 1.37 15.07 10.70
CA ASP A 76 2.26 13.98 10.24
C ASP A 76 1.75 12.57 10.62
N SER A 77 0.65 12.48 11.37
CA SER A 77 0.04 11.20 11.76
C SER A 77 -0.51 10.45 10.55
N THR A 78 -0.62 9.13 10.67
CA THR A 78 -1.16 8.24 9.64
C THR A 78 -2.49 7.64 10.08
N LEU A 79 -3.31 7.26 9.10
CA LEU A 79 -4.51 6.46 9.33
C LEU A 79 -4.10 5.04 9.74
N LEU A 80 -4.82 4.46 10.69
CA LEU A 80 -4.59 3.08 11.12
C LEU A 80 -5.22 2.10 10.12
N GLU A 81 -4.61 0.92 9.99
CA GLU A 81 -5.13 -0.16 9.12
C GLU A 81 -6.61 -0.50 9.40
N ARG A 82 -7.03 -0.50 10.67
CA ARG A 82 -8.43 -0.71 11.04
C ARG A 82 -9.36 0.40 10.53
N GLU A 83 -8.90 1.65 10.54
CA GLU A 83 -9.67 2.79 10.06
C GLU A 83 -9.79 2.70 8.54
N ILE A 84 -8.67 2.45 7.85
CA ILE A 84 -8.61 2.25 6.40
C ILE A 84 -9.58 1.16 5.97
N LYS A 85 -9.45 -0.05 6.54
CA LYS A 85 -10.29 -1.20 6.22
C LYS A 85 -11.78 -0.93 6.42
N ALA A 86 -12.15 -0.17 7.44
CA ALA A 86 -13.54 0.16 7.73
C ALA A 86 -14.08 1.35 6.92
N LEU A 87 -13.21 2.19 6.34
CA LEU A 87 -13.58 3.35 5.52
C LEU A 87 -13.93 2.98 4.09
N VAL A 88 -13.19 2.04 3.48
CA VAL A 88 -13.26 1.75 2.04
C VAL A 88 -13.88 0.38 1.72
N THR A 89 -14.11 0.13 0.44
CA THR A 89 -14.54 -1.18 -0.05
C THR A 89 -13.39 -2.19 0.01
N ALA A 90 -13.71 -3.49 -0.07
CA ALA A 90 -12.69 -4.54 -0.10
C ALA A 90 -11.71 -4.37 -1.27
N GLU A 91 -12.20 -3.97 -2.45
CA GLU A 91 -11.37 -3.73 -3.63
C GLU A 91 -10.34 -2.62 -3.40
N VAL A 92 -10.77 -1.47 -2.85
CA VAL A 92 -9.86 -0.36 -2.55
C VAL A 92 -8.89 -0.75 -1.44
N TYR A 93 -9.33 -1.53 -0.45
CA TYR A 93 -8.44 -2.04 0.61
C TYR A 93 -7.36 -2.98 0.07
N GLU A 94 -7.71 -3.88 -0.86
CA GLU A 94 -6.73 -4.76 -1.52
C GLU A 94 -5.70 -3.95 -2.34
N GLN A 95 -6.14 -2.89 -3.03
CA GLN A 95 -5.24 -1.98 -3.73
C GLN A 95 -4.29 -1.25 -2.77
N HIS A 96 -4.77 -0.83 -1.59
CA HIS A 96 -3.94 -0.26 -0.52
C HIS A 96 -2.90 -1.26 -0.02
N LEU A 97 -3.28 -2.50 0.26
CA LEU A 97 -2.36 -3.55 0.69
C LEU A 97 -1.27 -3.86 -0.36
N ALA A 98 -1.62 -3.81 -1.65
CA ALA A 98 -0.65 -4.01 -2.73
C ALA A 98 0.46 -2.94 -2.72
N LYS A 99 0.16 -1.69 -2.34
CA LYS A 99 1.16 -0.62 -2.21
C LYS A 99 2.16 -0.91 -1.08
N SER A 100 1.67 -1.45 0.03
CA SER A 100 2.52 -1.87 1.16
C SER A 100 3.49 -2.99 0.77
N ILE A 101 3.02 -3.95 -0.05
CA ILE A 101 3.86 -5.02 -0.59
C ILE A 101 4.93 -4.44 -1.53
N ALA A 102 4.55 -3.59 -2.48
CA ALA A 102 5.50 -2.95 -3.39
C ALA A 102 6.57 -2.11 -2.66
N LEU A 103 6.19 -1.42 -1.58
CA LEU A 103 7.15 -0.68 -0.74
C LEU A 103 8.10 -1.63 0.01
N ALA A 104 7.61 -2.78 0.49
CA ALA A 104 8.46 -3.80 1.10
C ALA A 104 9.43 -4.39 0.06
N GLU A 105 8.96 -4.68 -1.15
CA GLU A 105 9.79 -5.18 -2.27
C GLU A 105 10.93 -4.21 -2.61
N THR A 106 10.66 -2.90 -2.71
CA THR A 106 11.69 -1.90 -3.04
C THR A 106 12.72 -1.68 -1.93
N LYS A 107 12.37 -1.92 -0.67
CA LYS A 107 13.31 -1.84 0.47
C LYS A 107 14.20 -3.07 0.60
N ILE A 108 13.80 -4.19 0.01
CA ILE A 108 14.60 -5.41 -0.07
C ILE A 108 15.53 -5.26 -1.28
N GLY A 109 16.76 -4.80 -1.03
CA GLY A 109 17.75 -4.51 -2.09
C GLY A 109 18.09 -5.69 -3.02
N ASN A 110 17.67 -6.91 -2.64
CA ASN A 110 17.88 -8.16 -3.36
C ASN A 110 16.56 -8.82 -3.83
N ALA A 111 15.55 -8.02 -4.17
CA ALA A 111 14.34 -8.49 -4.84
C ALA A 111 14.50 -8.50 -6.38
N PHE A 112 13.93 -9.51 -7.04
CA PHE A 112 13.88 -9.63 -8.50
C PHE A 112 12.46 -9.97 -8.97
N HIS A 113 11.90 -9.14 -9.85
CA HIS A 113 10.62 -9.40 -10.52
C HIS A 113 10.82 -10.18 -11.82
N CYS A 114 9.94 -11.17 -12.02
CA CYS A 114 9.90 -11.98 -13.23
C CYS A 114 9.78 -11.10 -14.49
N LYS A 115 10.51 -11.47 -15.54
CA LYS A 115 10.57 -10.73 -16.82
C LYS A 115 9.62 -11.26 -17.87
N THR A 116 8.81 -12.28 -17.56
CA THR A 116 7.70 -12.71 -18.40
C THR A 116 6.63 -11.60 -18.42
N PRO A 117 6.14 -11.18 -19.61
CA PRO A 117 5.05 -10.20 -19.71
C PRO A 117 3.84 -10.59 -18.85
N ASP A 118 3.25 -9.60 -18.17
CA ASP A 118 2.07 -9.73 -17.29
C ASP A 118 2.23 -10.69 -16.09
N CYS A 119 3.44 -11.18 -15.80
CA CYS A 119 3.71 -12.03 -14.65
C CYS A 119 4.00 -11.21 -13.39
N LYS A 120 3.29 -11.51 -12.29
CA LYS A 120 3.49 -10.86 -10.98
C LYS A 120 4.44 -11.62 -10.05
N GLY A 121 5.12 -12.66 -10.55
CA GLY A 121 6.04 -13.45 -9.74
C GLY A 121 7.33 -12.69 -9.44
N TRP A 122 7.86 -12.89 -8.24
CA TRP A 122 9.12 -12.29 -7.80
C TRP A 122 9.82 -13.23 -6.81
N CYS A 123 11.09 -12.93 -6.51
CA CYS A 123 11.84 -13.59 -5.45
C CYS A 123 12.78 -12.63 -4.73
N ILE A 124 13.26 -13.08 -3.58
CA ILE A 124 14.44 -12.52 -2.90
C ILE A 124 15.57 -13.51 -3.16
N TYR A 125 16.74 -13.02 -3.57
CA TYR A 125 17.88 -13.86 -3.90
C TYR A 125 19.15 -13.41 -3.18
N GLU A 126 20.14 -14.30 -3.07
CA GLU A 126 21.47 -13.97 -2.56
C GLU A 126 22.43 -13.75 -3.73
N ASP A 127 23.54 -13.04 -3.52
CA ASP A 127 24.51 -12.67 -4.58
C ASP A 127 25.10 -13.86 -5.35
N ASN A 128 25.01 -15.07 -4.79
CA ASN A 128 25.50 -16.32 -5.40
C ASN A 128 24.45 -17.05 -6.26
N VAL A 129 23.22 -16.55 -6.35
CA VAL A 129 22.14 -17.13 -7.16
C VAL A 129 22.03 -16.37 -8.48
N ASN A 130 22.14 -17.09 -9.60
CA ASN A 130 22.09 -16.50 -10.94
C ASN A 130 20.81 -16.83 -11.72
N THR A 131 19.98 -17.75 -11.20
CA THR A 131 18.75 -18.20 -11.86
C THR A 131 17.59 -18.28 -10.87
N PHE A 132 16.40 -18.00 -11.38
CA PHE A 132 15.16 -18.00 -10.62
C PHE A 132 14.05 -18.65 -11.46
N ARG A 133 13.52 -19.79 -11.00
CA ARG A 133 12.29 -20.38 -11.56
C ARG A 133 11.08 -19.70 -10.94
N CYS A 134 10.32 -18.97 -11.74
CA CYS A 134 9.16 -18.23 -11.24
C CYS A 134 8.06 -19.16 -10.72
N PRO A 135 7.55 -19.01 -9.49
CA PRO A 135 6.49 -19.87 -8.96
C PRO A 135 5.11 -19.61 -9.58
N VAL A 136 4.96 -18.50 -10.33
CA VAL A 136 3.70 -18.11 -10.97
C VAL A 136 3.62 -18.63 -12.40
N CYS A 137 4.54 -18.17 -13.28
CA CYS A 137 4.52 -18.55 -14.69
C CYS A 137 5.40 -19.76 -15.00
N THR A 138 6.17 -20.25 -14.03
CA THR A 138 7.10 -21.37 -14.20
C THR A 138 8.10 -21.14 -15.34
N HIS A 139 8.59 -19.92 -15.58
CA HIS A 139 9.70 -19.70 -16.53
C HIS A 139 11.00 -19.43 -15.77
N ASP A 140 12.13 -19.82 -16.36
CA ASP A 140 13.46 -19.51 -15.81
C ASP A 140 13.91 -18.09 -16.16
N ASN A 141 14.21 -17.32 -15.12
CA ASN A 141 14.74 -15.98 -15.22
C ASN A 141 16.22 -16.02 -14.85
N CYS A 142 17.06 -15.40 -15.66
CA CYS A 142 18.44 -15.14 -15.29
C CYS A 142 18.54 -13.82 -14.56
N LEU A 143 19.03 -13.89 -13.32
CA LEU A 143 19.22 -12.76 -12.43
C LEU A 143 20.41 -11.90 -12.89
N THR A 144 21.40 -12.52 -13.55
CA THR A 144 22.61 -11.86 -14.05
C THR A 144 22.33 -10.89 -15.21
N CYS A 145 21.61 -11.33 -16.25
CA CYS A 145 21.30 -10.50 -17.42
C CYS A 145 19.89 -9.90 -17.40
N GLN A 146 19.10 -10.21 -16.36
CA GLN A 146 17.73 -9.76 -16.19
C GLN A 146 16.80 -10.10 -17.36
N ALA A 147 16.88 -11.34 -17.85
CA ALA A 147 16.06 -11.84 -18.96
C ALA A 147 15.48 -13.24 -18.69
N VAL A 148 14.46 -13.63 -19.45
CA VAL A 148 13.91 -15.01 -19.44
C VAL A 148 14.64 -15.81 -20.51
N HIS A 149 15.32 -16.89 -20.12
CA HIS A 149 15.88 -17.86 -21.05
C HIS A 149 16.00 -19.24 -20.40
N GLU A 150 15.62 -20.28 -21.14
CA GLU A 150 15.62 -21.67 -20.68
C GLU A 150 16.64 -22.50 -21.47
N GLY A 151 17.32 -23.43 -20.80
CA GLY A 151 18.24 -24.38 -21.46
C GLY A 151 19.55 -23.78 -22.01
N LEU A 152 19.75 -22.47 -21.88
CA LEU A 152 20.96 -21.74 -22.24
C LEU A 152 21.58 -21.11 -20.99
N ASP A 153 22.91 -21.13 -20.92
CA ASP A 153 23.59 -20.26 -19.96
C ASP A 153 23.55 -18.80 -20.41
N CYS A 154 23.80 -17.89 -19.47
CA CYS A 154 23.70 -16.44 -19.70
C CYS A 154 24.61 -15.96 -20.85
N LYS A 155 25.79 -16.58 -21.00
CA LYS A 155 26.75 -16.20 -22.04
C LYS A 155 26.24 -16.60 -23.42
N GLN A 156 25.74 -17.83 -23.56
CA GLN A 156 25.16 -18.32 -24.80
C GLN A 156 23.97 -17.48 -25.25
N PHE A 157 23.11 -17.07 -24.31
CA PHE A 157 21.97 -16.23 -24.61
C PHE A 157 22.39 -14.83 -25.11
N GLN A 158 23.40 -14.22 -24.49
CA GLN A 158 23.93 -12.92 -24.92
C GLN A 158 24.58 -13.00 -26.32
N GLU A 159 25.31 -14.08 -26.61
CA GLU A 159 25.90 -14.29 -27.94
C GLU A 159 24.83 -14.41 -29.04
N GLN A 160 23.69 -15.05 -28.77
CA GLN A 160 22.58 -15.13 -29.72
C GLN A 160 21.97 -13.76 -30.02
N LEU A 161 21.69 -12.97 -28.98
CA LEU A 161 21.11 -11.63 -29.15
C LEU A 161 22.02 -10.70 -29.99
N ASN A 162 23.34 -10.78 -29.77
CA ASN A 162 24.29 -9.98 -30.54
C ASN A 162 24.30 -10.38 -32.02
N ASN A 163 24.30 -11.67 -32.31
CA ASN A 163 24.27 -12.17 -33.69
C ASN A 163 22.98 -11.80 -34.43
N ASP A 164 21.84 -11.82 -33.73
CA ASP A 164 20.54 -11.43 -34.30
C ASP A 164 20.43 -9.91 -34.55
N SER A 165 21.17 -9.09 -33.80
CA SER A 165 21.21 -7.63 -33.97
C SER A 165 22.11 -7.15 -35.12
N ASP A 166 23.03 -8.01 -35.57
CA ASP A 166 23.96 -7.73 -36.69
C ASP A 166 23.39 -8.16 -38.06
N THR A 167 22.15 -8.65 -38.11
CA THR A 167 21.38 -9.04 -39.31
C THR A 167 20.15 -8.17 -39.54
#